data_AF-A0A3N5TZE4-F1
#
_entry.id   AF-A0A3N5TZE4-F1
#
_cell.length_a   1.000
_cell.length_b   1.000
_cell.length_c   1.000
_cell.angle_alpha   90.00
_cell.angle_beta   90.00
_cell.angle_gamma   90.00
#
_symmetry.space_group_name_H-M   'P 1'
#
loop_
_entity.id
_entity.type
_entity.pdbx_description
1 polymer ?
#
loop_
_entity_poly.entity_id
_entity_poly.type
_entity_poly.pdbx_seq_one_letter_code
_entity_poly.pdbx_strand_id
1 'polypeptide(L)'
;ADGRERLQSPEQRARFDDTTKCILCAACTTSCPSYWASDDYLGPAALVAAHRFIYDSRDEAAAERLHIVSETSGVARCHTIFNCTMACPRDIQITKAIGELKMTSLTGKLD
;
A
#
# COMPACT_ATOMS: atom_id res chain seq x y z
N ALA A 1 -2.80 -7.15 -27.64
CA ALA A 1 -4.03 -6.65 -27.00
C ALA A 1 -5.06 -6.41 -28.10
N ASP A 2 -6.32 -6.79 -27.88
CA ASP A 2 -7.42 -6.75 -28.84
C ASP A 2 -8.08 -5.36 -28.98
N GLY A 3 -7.48 -4.32 -28.40
CA GLY A 3 -7.96 -2.93 -28.47
C GLY A 3 -9.09 -2.60 -27.51
N ARG A 4 -9.54 -3.53 -26.66
CA ARG A 4 -10.60 -3.32 -25.68
C ARG A 4 -10.02 -3.05 -24.29
N GLU A 5 -10.79 -2.38 -23.44
CA GLU A 5 -10.46 -2.17 -22.03
C GLU A 5 -10.55 -3.48 -21.23
N ARG A 6 -9.73 -3.61 -20.19
CA ARG A 6 -9.82 -4.74 -19.23
C ARG A 6 -11.05 -4.54 -18.33
N LEU A 7 -11.90 -5.56 -18.23
CA LEU A 7 -13.10 -5.53 -17.40
C LEU A 7 -12.76 -5.49 -15.90
N GLN A 8 -13.48 -4.67 -15.15
CA GLN A 8 -13.38 -4.56 -13.68
C GLN A 8 -14.73 -4.11 -13.12
N SER A 9 -15.23 -4.75 -12.05
CA SER A 9 -16.48 -4.36 -11.40
C SER A 9 -16.31 -3.10 -10.52
N PRO A 10 -17.38 -2.37 -10.19
CA PRO A 10 -17.30 -1.25 -9.24
C PRO A 10 -16.74 -1.65 -7.87
N GLU A 11 -17.08 -2.84 -7.38
CA GLU A 11 -16.60 -3.37 -6.09
C GLU A 11 -15.11 -3.66 -6.15
N GLN A 12 -14.63 -4.26 -7.26
CA GLN A 12 -13.20 -4.48 -7.48
C GLN A 12 -12.42 -3.16 -7.54
N ARG A 13 -12.99 -2.14 -8.20
CA ARG A 13 -12.38 -0.80 -8.26
C ARG A 13 -12.32 -0.13 -6.88
N ALA A 14 -13.38 -0.29 -6.09
CA ALA A 14 -13.50 0.30 -4.75
C ALA A 14 -12.48 -0.26 -3.75
N ARG A 15 -12.02 -1.52 -3.91
CA ARG A 15 -11.06 -2.18 -3.00
C ARG A 15 -9.78 -1.38 -2.78
N PHE A 16 -9.32 -0.64 -3.80
CA PHE A 16 -8.08 0.13 -3.77
C PHE A 16 -8.29 1.63 -4.08
N ASP A 17 -9.54 2.11 -4.10
CA ASP A 17 -9.88 3.50 -4.43
C ASP A 17 -9.10 4.52 -3.60
N ASP A 18 -9.03 4.30 -2.29
CA ASP A 18 -8.42 5.27 -1.38
C ASP A 18 -6.93 5.48 -1.67
N THR A 19 -6.19 4.39 -1.93
CA THR A 19 -4.75 4.46 -2.21
C THR A 19 -4.43 5.01 -3.61
N THR A 20 -5.41 5.10 -4.52
CA THR A 20 -5.22 5.80 -5.80
C THR A 20 -5.07 7.32 -5.66
N LYS A 21 -5.48 7.91 -4.53
CA LYS A 21 -5.44 9.36 -4.30
C LYS A 21 -4.05 9.91 -3.99
N CYS A 22 -3.04 9.03 -3.85
CA CYS A 22 -1.69 9.43 -3.50
C CYS A 22 -1.10 10.38 -4.55
N ILE A 23 -0.61 11.53 -4.12
CA ILE A 23 0.04 12.55 -4.96
C ILE A 23 1.56 12.52 -4.87
N LEU A 24 2.14 11.48 -4.27
CA LEU A 24 3.60 11.29 -4.12
C LEU A 24 4.33 12.45 -3.44
N CYS A 25 3.66 13.20 -2.56
CA CYS A 25 4.26 14.36 -1.85
C CYS A 25 5.24 14.00 -0.73
N ALA A 26 5.41 12.72 -0.41
CA ALA A 26 6.24 12.18 0.67
C ALA A 26 5.90 12.62 2.11
N ALA A 27 4.89 13.46 2.36
CA ALA A 27 4.52 13.95 3.69
C ALA A 27 4.32 12.81 4.72
N CYS A 28 3.67 11.72 4.31
CA CYS A 28 3.49 10.56 5.18
C CYS A 28 4.82 9.86 5.51
N THR A 29 5.73 9.74 4.54
CA THR A 29 7.04 9.11 4.70
C THR A 29 7.93 9.93 5.62
N THR A 30 8.00 11.25 5.39
CA THR A 30 8.82 12.15 6.20
C THR A 30 8.24 12.41 7.59
N SER A 31 6.98 12.03 7.84
CA SER A 31 6.37 12.08 9.19
C SER A 31 6.63 10.82 10.05
N CYS A 32 7.19 9.74 9.47
CA CYS A 32 7.21 8.42 10.09
C CYS A 32 8.52 8.17 10.88
N PRO A 33 8.47 7.97 12.21
CA PRO A 33 9.67 7.67 12.99
C PRO A 33 10.37 6.37 12.60
N SER A 34 9.63 5.33 12.20
CA SER A 34 10.22 4.08 11.67
C SER A 34 11.09 4.33 10.44
N TYR A 35 10.73 5.32 9.62
CA TYR A 35 11.47 5.67 8.41
C TYR A 35 12.73 6.46 8.74
N TRP A 36 12.68 7.35 9.74
CA TRP A 36 13.88 8.06 10.21
C TRP A 36 14.91 7.13 10.86
N ALA A 37 14.44 6.05 11.48
CA ALA A 37 15.27 5.13 12.25
C ALA A 37 15.90 4.00 11.41
N SER A 38 15.57 3.88 10.12
CA SER A 38 15.97 2.76 9.29
C SER A 38 16.09 3.18 7.83
N ASP A 39 17.32 3.14 7.30
CA ASP A 39 17.59 3.43 5.89
C ASP A 39 16.93 2.41 4.94
N ASP A 40 16.62 1.21 5.44
CA ASP A 40 16.05 0.11 4.65
C ASP A 40 14.52 0.05 4.67
N TYR A 41 13.82 0.91 5.44
CA TYR A 41 12.36 0.84 5.47
C TYR A 41 11.77 1.44 4.20
N LEU A 42 10.96 0.67 3.45
CA LEU A 42 10.30 1.15 2.22
C LEU A 42 9.47 2.43 2.44
N GLY A 43 8.89 2.58 3.63
CA GLY A 43 8.11 3.75 4.01
C GLY A 43 6.64 3.71 3.58
N PRO A 44 5.79 4.56 4.19
CA PRO A 44 4.36 4.54 3.99
C PRO A 44 3.91 4.88 2.56
N ALA A 45 4.56 5.82 1.86
CA ALA A 45 4.17 6.16 0.49
C ALA A 45 4.37 4.99 -0.49
N ALA A 46 5.49 4.27 -0.37
CA ALA A 46 5.76 3.08 -1.19
C ALA A 46 4.77 1.95 -0.89
N LEU A 47 4.43 1.74 0.39
CA LEU A 47 3.44 0.74 0.80
C LEU A 47 2.02 1.08 0.33
N VAL A 48 1.64 2.36 0.27
CA VAL A 48 0.38 2.81 -0.35
C VAL A 48 0.36 2.51 -1.85
N ALA A 49 1.46 2.76 -2.55
CA ALA A 49 1.59 2.42 -3.96
C ALA A 49 1.52 0.91 -4.20
N ALA A 50 2.18 0.11 -3.35
CA ALA A 50 2.10 -1.35 -3.42
C ALA A 50 0.66 -1.84 -3.18
N HIS A 51 -0.01 -1.33 -2.14
CA HIS A 51 -1.41 -1.64 -1.86
C HIS A 51 -2.32 -1.38 -3.07
N ARG A 52 -2.14 -0.24 -3.76
CA ARG A 52 -2.91 0.08 -4.97
C ARG A 52 -2.86 -1.06 -6.01
N PHE A 53 -1.68 -1.61 -6.26
CA PHE A 53 -1.51 -2.65 -7.29
C PHE A 53 -1.83 -4.05 -6.78
N ILE A 54 -1.47 -4.37 -5.53
CA ILE A 54 -1.73 -5.69 -4.94
C ILE A 54 -3.23 -6.01 -4.91
N TYR A 55 -4.08 -5.01 -4.68
CA TYR A 55 -5.53 -5.17 -4.64
C TYR A 55 -6.26 -4.80 -5.95
N ASP A 56 -5.54 -4.49 -7.03
CA ASP A 56 -6.16 -4.26 -8.35
C ASP A 56 -6.40 -5.60 -9.04
N SER A 57 -7.67 -5.95 -9.30
CA SER A 57 -8.06 -7.23 -9.93
C SER A 57 -7.47 -7.47 -11.33
N ARG A 58 -6.90 -6.42 -11.95
CA ARG A 58 -6.29 -6.47 -13.28
C ARG A 58 -4.77 -6.67 -13.23
N ASP A 59 -4.15 -6.59 -12.05
CA ASP A 59 -2.72 -6.74 -11.88
C ASP A 59 -2.34 -8.23 -11.78
N GLU A 60 -1.35 -8.64 -12.58
CA GLU A 60 -0.91 -10.04 -12.71
C GLU A 60 0.35 -10.33 -11.87
N ALA A 61 0.87 -9.36 -11.12
CA ALA A 61 2.09 -9.45 -10.33
C ALA A 61 1.85 -9.07 -8.84
N ALA A 62 0.63 -9.32 -8.35
CA ALA A 62 0.28 -9.08 -6.95
C ALA A 62 1.14 -9.93 -5.99
N ALA A 63 1.38 -11.20 -6.33
CA ALA A 63 2.21 -12.10 -5.52
C ALA A 63 3.68 -11.63 -5.42
N GLU A 64 4.26 -11.17 -6.54
CA GLU A 64 5.62 -10.64 -6.58
C GLU A 64 5.75 -9.38 -5.72
N ARG A 65 4.78 -8.45 -5.82
CA ARG A 65 4.76 -7.25 -4.98
C ARG A 65 4.54 -7.58 -3.51
N LEU A 66 3.66 -8.53 -3.21
CA LEU A 66 3.40 -8.98 -1.85
C LEU A 66 4.67 -9.56 -1.23
N HIS A 67 5.44 -10.35 -1.99
CA HIS A 67 6.72 -10.88 -1.54
C HIS A 67 7.68 -9.76 -1.13
N ILE A 68 7.86 -8.74 -1.98
CA ILE A 68 8.74 -7.59 -1.70
C ILE A 68 8.30 -6.84 -0.44
N VAL A 69 7.00 -6.54 -0.29
CA VAL A 69 6.54 -5.79 0.89
C VAL A 69 6.50 -6.63 2.17
N SER A 70 6.57 -7.96 2.06
CA SER A 70 6.62 -8.88 3.20
C SER A 70 8.02 -9.02 3.81
N GLU A 71 9.06 -8.55 3.11
CA GLU A 71 10.43 -8.55 3.62
C GLU A 71 10.59 -7.67 4.88
N THR A 72 11.72 -7.84 5.57
CA THR A 72 12.03 -7.09 6.81
C THR A 72 12.17 -5.58 6.59
N SER A 73 12.39 -5.14 5.35
CA SER A 73 12.38 -3.75 4.87
C SER A 73 10.96 -3.20 4.63
N GLY A 74 9.94 -4.06 4.59
CA GLY A 74 8.57 -3.71 4.24
C GLY A 74 7.64 -3.54 5.44
N VAL A 75 6.48 -4.21 5.40
CA VAL A 75 5.37 -4.00 6.35
C VAL A 75 5.76 -4.31 7.81
N ALA A 76 6.74 -5.17 8.03
CA ALA A 76 7.23 -5.56 9.36
C ALA A 76 7.77 -4.37 10.18
N ARG A 77 8.28 -3.31 9.53
CA ARG A 77 8.85 -2.11 10.19
C ARG A 77 7.81 -1.07 10.60
N CYS A 78 6.56 -1.24 10.16
CA CYS A 78 5.48 -0.34 10.56
C CYS A 78 5.06 -0.66 12.00
N HIS A 79 5.32 0.25 12.93
CA HIS A 79 4.92 0.13 14.34
C HIS A 79 3.59 0.82 14.66
N THR A 80 2.71 0.99 13.65
CA THR A 80 1.35 1.53 13.85
C THR A 80 1.32 2.84 14.64
N ILE A 81 2.17 3.79 14.25
CA ILE A 81 2.34 5.10 14.92
C ILE A 81 1.26 6.12 14.49
N PHE A 82 0.60 5.91 13.34
CA PHE A 82 -0.45 6.77 12.76
C PHE A 82 -0.04 8.16 12.26
N ASN A 83 1.20 8.63 12.47
CA ASN A 83 1.69 9.90 11.91
C ASN A 83 1.43 10.03 10.39
N CYS A 84 1.62 8.95 9.64
CA CYS A 84 1.44 8.95 8.20
C CYS A 84 0.00 9.29 7.76
N THR A 85 -1.00 8.78 8.48
CA THR A 85 -2.42 9.07 8.22
C THR A 85 -2.73 10.52 8.59
N MET A 86 -2.24 11.00 9.73
CA MET A 86 -2.41 12.40 10.18
C MET A 86 -1.75 13.42 9.23
N ALA A 87 -0.61 13.07 8.65
CA ALA A 87 0.15 13.96 7.77
C ALA A 87 -0.34 13.95 6.31
N CYS A 88 -1.23 13.04 5.92
CA CYS A 88 -1.63 12.90 4.53
C CYS A 88 -2.57 14.04 4.11
N PRO A 89 -2.21 14.91 3.14
CA PRO A 89 -3.06 16.01 2.71
C PRO A 89 -4.24 15.55 1.82
N ARG A 90 -4.38 14.24 1.58
CA ARG A 90 -5.40 13.62 0.73
C ARG A 90 -6.32 12.69 1.53
N ASP A 91 -6.20 12.71 2.86
CA ASP A 91 -7.01 11.93 3.81
C ASP A 91 -6.99 10.41 3.58
N ILE A 92 -5.90 9.90 2.99
CA ILE A 92 -5.71 8.47 2.76
C ILE A 92 -5.54 7.77 4.11
N GLN A 93 -6.25 6.66 4.30
CA GLN A 93 -6.15 5.83 5.51
C GLN A 93 -4.90 4.94 5.45
N ILE A 94 -3.71 5.57 5.47
CA ILE A 94 -2.43 4.90 5.22
C ILE A 94 -2.15 3.76 6.20
N THR A 95 -2.39 3.99 7.50
CA THR A 95 -2.15 2.93 8.50
C THR A 95 -3.07 1.73 8.28
N LYS A 96 -4.31 1.96 7.82
CA LYS A 96 -5.25 0.88 7.45
C LYS A 96 -4.72 0.10 6.25
N ALA A 97 -4.31 0.77 5.17
CA ALA A 97 -3.75 0.12 3.99
C ALA A 97 -2.51 -0.73 4.32
N ILE A 98 -1.60 -0.24 5.18
CA ILE A 98 -0.45 -1.03 5.63
C ILE A 98 -0.90 -2.24 6.48
N GLY A 99 -1.94 -2.06 7.31
CA GLY A 99 -2.54 -3.16 8.07
C GLY A 99 -3.13 -4.26 7.19
N GLU A 100 -3.80 -3.89 6.11
CA GLU A 100 -4.33 -4.84 5.12
C GLU A 100 -3.20 -5.64 4.45
N LEU A 101 -2.12 -4.95 4.02
CA LEU A 101 -0.93 -5.62 3.51
C LEU A 101 -0.31 -6.59 4.53
N LYS A 102 -0.22 -6.22 5.81
CA LYS A 102 0.25 -7.12 6.87
C LYS A 102 -0.61 -8.38 6.96
N MET A 103 -1.93 -8.22 6.97
CA MET A 103 -2.85 -9.34 7.04
C MET A 103 -2.71 -10.26 5.83
N THR A 104 -2.69 -9.70 4.62
CA THR A 104 -2.46 -10.46 3.40
C THR A 104 -1.09 -11.13 3.37
N SER A 105 -0.05 -10.51 3.92
CA SER A 105 1.29 -11.12 4.03
C SER A 105 1.29 -12.35 4.96
N LEU A 106 0.45 -12.35 5.99
CA LEU A 106 0.31 -13.47 6.93
C LEU A 106 -0.59 -14.59 6.41
N THR A 107 -1.67 -14.24 5.71
CA THR A 107 -2.70 -15.20 5.29
C THR A 107 -2.51 -15.70 3.86
N GLY A 108 -1.77 -14.97 3.03
CA GLY A 108 -1.68 -15.19 1.58
C GLY A 108 -2.99 -14.88 0.83
N LYS A 109 -3.98 -14.28 1.50
CA LYS A 109 -5.32 -14.04 0.97
C LYS A 109 -5.52 -12.56 0.61
N LEU A 110 -6.04 -12.31 -0.59
CA LEU A 110 -6.32 -10.97 -1.12
C LEU A 110 -7.76 -10.49 -0.87
N ASP A 111 -8.50 -11.29 -0.11
CA ASP A 111 -9.90 -11.09 0.31
C ASP A 111 -10.16 -9.70 0.91
#